data_AF-U3TT98-F1
#
_entry.id   AF-U3TT98-F1
#
_cell.length_a   1.000
_cell.length_b   1.000
_cell.length_c   1.000
_cell.angle_alpha   90.00
_cell.angle_beta   90.00
_cell.angle_gamma   90.00
#
_symmetry.space_group_name_H-M   'P 1'
#
loop_
_entity.id
_entity.type
_entity.pdbx_description
1 polymer ?
#
loop_
_entity_poly.entity_id
_entity_poly.type
_entity_poly.pdbx_seq_one_letter_code
_entity_poly.pdbx_strand_id
1 'polypeptide(L)'
;MTSVIFDRVETQIVMDIKILRAFATVAALEHIGQAAERLHISPSPLSRQIQQLESELEMVLFHREKKRLRLTDEGRRFLTEVTPFLQHHERLKDYAQHLQQGDVGRLDIGYVERRLFTRACCPLRWHAWRRGLASMSGCMRYVPHSKLPG
;
A
#
# COMPACT_ATOMS: atom_id res chain seq x y z
N MET A 1 33.04 30.15 -12.73
CA MET A 1 33.24 28.69 -12.56
C MET A 1 32.69 28.32 -11.19
N THR A 2 31.37 28.05 -11.15
CA THR A 2 30.78 26.72 -10.86
C THR A 2 30.75 26.49 -9.34
N SER A 3 29.64 26.47 -8.61
CA SER A 3 28.26 26.10 -8.93
C SER A 3 27.33 26.79 -7.92
N VAL A 4 26.36 27.55 -8.41
CA VAL A 4 25.14 27.91 -7.68
C VAL A 4 24.15 26.78 -7.95
N ILE A 5 24.15 25.70 -7.16
CA ILE A 5 23.09 24.68 -7.14
C ILE A 5 22.93 24.17 -5.71
N PHE A 6 22.34 24.98 -4.84
CA PHE A 6 21.58 24.48 -3.69
C PHE A 6 20.55 25.53 -3.22
N ASP A 7 19.94 26.24 -4.16
CA ASP A 7 18.96 27.30 -3.88
C ASP A 7 17.52 26.88 -4.24
N ARG A 8 17.14 25.64 -3.88
CA ARG A 8 15.75 25.18 -4.02
C ARG A 8 15.38 24.04 -3.06
N VAL A 9 15.61 24.25 -1.76
CA VAL A 9 14.82 23.58 -0.71
C VAL A 9 13.80 24.58 -0.16
N GLU A 10 13.06 25.23 -1.06
CA GLU A 10 11.78 25.84 -0.71
C GLU A 10 10.73 24.73 -0.78
N THR A 11 9.97 24.59 0.31
CA THR A 11 8.95 23.58 0.56
C THR A 11 9.47 22.18 0.96
N GLN A 12 9.96 22.05 2.20
CA GLN A 12 9.84 20.78 2.92
C GLN A 12 8.34 20.52 3.17
N ILE A 13 7.65 19.96 2.17
CA ILE A 13 6.32 19.37 2.38
C ILE A 13 6.55 18.09 3.19
N VAL A 14 6.38 18.15 4.51
CA VAL A 14 6.46 16.97 5.38
C VAL A 14 5.13 16.22 5.29
N MET A 15 4.91 15.51 4.18
CA MET A 15 3.73 14.66 4.02
C MET A 15 3.83 13.44 4.94
N ASP A 16 3.08 13.44 6.04
CA ASP A 16 2.95 12.25 6.90
C ASP A 16 2.14 11.17 6.17
N ILE A 17 2.69 9.95 6.12
CA ILE A 17 2.01 8.75 5.62
C ILE A 17 0.64 8.54 6.28
N LYS A 18 0.47 8.93 7.55
CA LYS A 18 -0.84 8.88 8.23
C LYS A 18 -1.87 9.76 7.54
N ILE A 19 -1.48 10.98 7.15
CA ILE A 19 -2.35 11.94 6.45
C ILE A 19 -2.66 11.41 5.05
N LEU A 20 -1.68 10.83 4.34
CA LEU A 20 -1.90 10.20 3.03
C LEU A 20 -2.85 8.99 3.10
N ARG A 21 -2.75 8.16 4.15
CA ARG A 21 -3.71 7.06 4.40
C ARG A 21 -5.10 7.58 4.71
N ALA A 22 -5.20 8.65 5.50
CA ALA A 22 -6.45 9.30 5.81
C ALA A 22 -7.12 9.83 4.53
N PHE A 23 -6.36 10.53 3.69
CA PHE A 23 -6.79 10.99 2.36
C PHE A 23 -7.28 9.83 1.48
N ALA A 24 -6.47 8.79 1.29
CA ALA A 24 -6.84 7.64 0.46
C ALA A 24 -8.12 6.95 0.97
N THR A 25 -8.31 6.89 2.29
CA THR A 25 -9.51 6.29 2.89
C THR A 25 -10.75 7.14 2.67
N VAL A 26 -10.64 8.46 2.85
CA VAL A 26 -11.74 9.41 2.58
C VAL A 26 -12.07 9.40 1.09
N ALA A 27 -11.07 9.31 0.22
CA ALA A 27 -11.25 9.24 -1.23
C ALA A 27 -12.01 8.00 -1.67
N ALA A 28 -11.75 6.85 -1.04
CA ALA A 28 -12.45 5.60 -1.35
C ALA A 28 -13.91 5.58 -0.87
N LEU A 29 -14.24 6.31 0.19
CA LEU A 29 -15.55 6.28 0.84
C LEU A 29 -16.41 7.52 0.55
N GLU A 30 -15.81 8.62 0.10
CA GLU A 30 -16.49 9.91 -0.17
C GLU A 30 -17.30 10.45 1.03
N HIS A 31 -16.96 10.00 2.24
CA HIS A 31 -17.70 10.29 3.46
C HIS A 31 -16.77 10.33 4.68
N ILE A 32 -16.60 11.51 5.30
CA ILE A 32 -15.71 11.68 6.47
C ILE A 32 -16.12 10.75 7.62
N GLY A 33 -17.40 10.69 7.98
CA GLY A 33 -17.88 9.85 9.09
C GLY A 33 -17.52 8.37 8.94
N GLN A 34 -17.86 7.75 7.80
CA GLN A 34 -17.50 6.36 7.51
C GLN A 34 -15.98 6.13 7.44
N ALA A 35 -15.23 7.10 6.90
CA ALA A 35 -13.77 7.03 6.89
C ALA A 35 -13.17 7.11 8.30
N ALA A 36 -13.72 7.95 9.17
CA ALA A 36 -13.31 8.08 10.56
C ALA A 36 -13.55 6.77 11.32
N GLU A 37 -14.71 6.14 11.11
CA GLU A 37 -15.05 4.83 11.66
C GLU A 37 -14.07 3.74 11.19
N ARG A 38 -13.76 3.71 9.89
CA ARG A 38 -12.80 2.76 9.30
C ARG A 38 -11.36 2.95 9.82
N LEU A 39 -11.00 4.18 10.16
CA LEU A 39 -9.69 4.52 10.71
C LEU A 39 -9.66 4.48 12.25
N HIS A 40 -10.78 4.18 12.90
CA HIS A 40 -10.94 4.19 14.36
C HIS A 40 -10.54 5.52 15.01
N ILE A 41 -10.87 6.64 14.36
CA ILE A 41 -10.65 8.00 14.86
C ILE A 41 -11.96 8.79 14.84
N SER A 42 -12.00 9.94 15.53
CA SER A 42 -13.16 10.83 15.44
C SER A 42 -13.16 11.63 14.12
N PRO A 43 -14.34 12.07 13.63
CA PRO A 43 -14.43 12.83 12.37
C PRO A 43 -13.71 14.19 12.38
N SER A 44 -13.62 14.85 13.53
CA SER A 44 -12.98 16.17 13.69
C SER A 44 -11.47 16.17 13.35
N PRO A 45 -10.63 15.31 13.96
CA PRO A 45 -9.21 15.22 13.60
C PRO A 45 -9.00 14.75 12.16
N LEU A 46 -9.85 13.86 11.64
CA LEU A 46 -9.78 13.45 10.24
C LEU A 46 -10.00 14.64 9.29
N SER A 47 -11.02 15.46 9.53
CA SER A 47 -11.25 16.66 8.73
C SER A 47 -10.07 17.63 8.78
N ARG A 48 -9.43 17.80 9.95
CA ARG A 48 -8.24 18.65 10.09
C ARG A 48 -7.05 18.11 9.31
N GLN A 49 -6.81 16.80 9.33
CA GLN A 49 -5.74 16.16 8.55
C GLN A 49 -5.92 16.38 7.05
N ILE A 50 -7.15 16.27 6.54
CA ILE A 50 -7.42 16.55 5.12
C ILE A 50 -7.20 18.03 4.80
N GLN A 51 -7.68 18.95 5.63
CA GLN A 51 -7.48 20.38 5.42
C GLN A 51 -6.00 20.77 5.48
N GLN A 52 -5.23 20.15 6.37
CA GLN A 52 -3.79 20.34 6.45
C GLN A 52 -3.12 19.90 5.14
N LEU A 53 -3.48 18.71 4.63
CA LEU A 53 -2.96 18.22 3.36
C LEU A 53 -3.29 19.16 2.19
N GLU A 54 -4.53 19.63 2.10
CA GLU A 54 -4.96 20.58 1.07
C GLU A 54 -4.18 21.91 1.16
N SER A 55 -3.91 22.38 2.39
CA SER A 55 -3.11 23.59 2.61
C SER A 55 -1.63 23.41 2.29
N GLU A 56 -1.05 22.26 2.60
CA GLU A 56 0.36 21.96 2.31
C GLU A 56 0.63 21.77 0.82
N LEU A 57 -0.36 21.24 0.10
CA LEU A 57 -0.29 21.05 -1.36
C LEU A 57 -0.79 22.26 -2.15
N GLU A 58 -1.40 23.25 -1.48
CA GLU A 58 -2.10 24.37 -2.12
C GLU A 58 -3.13 23.90 -3.16
N MET A 59 -3.78 22.77 -2.90
CA MET A 59 -4.69 22.08 -3.83
C MET A 59 -5.99 21.69 -3.12
N VAL A 60 -7.12 21.92 -3.77
CA VAL A 60 -8.42 21.41 -3.31
C VAL A 60 -8.57 19.96 -3.76
N LEU A 61 -8.62 19.03 -2.82
CA LEU A 61 -8.72 17.59 -3.09
C LEU A 61 -10.16 17.09 -3.02
N PHE A 62 -11.01 17.78 -2.24
CA PHE A 62 -12.44 17.47 -2.14
C PHE A 62 -13.36 18.69 -2.30
N HIS A 63 -14.49 18.47 -2.96
CA HIS A 63 -15.63 19.39 -2.92
C HIS A 63 -16.68 18.91 -1.93
N ARG A 64 -17.28 19.86 -1.20
CA ARG A 64 -18.40 19.57 -0.30
C ARG A 64 -19.71 19.60 -1.06
N GLU A 65 -20.34 18.44 -1.21
CA GLU A 65 -21.69 18.31 -1.78
C GLU A 65 -22.67 17.90 -0.68
N LYS A 66 -23.36 18.88 -0.09
CA LYS A 66 -24.31 18.70 1.01
C LYS A 66 -23.67 18.00 2.22
N LYS A 67 -23.85 16.67 2.34
CA LYS A 67 -23.31 15.82 3.41
C LYS A 67 -22.21 14.86 2.93
N ARG A 68 -21.83 14.93 1.64
CA ARG A 68 -20.81 14.07 1.04
C ARG A 68 -19.61 14.89 0.59
N LEU A 69 -18.47 14.21 0.51
CA LEU A 69 -17.27 14.74 -0.12
C LEU A 69 -17.16 14.11 -1.50
N ARG A 70 -16.93 14.91 -2.53
CA ARG A 70 -16.56 14.40 -3.86
C ARG A 70 -15.12 14.72 -4.13
N LEU A 71 -14.40 13.76 -4.71
CA LEU A 71 -13.05 14.03 -5.19
C LEU A 71 -13.08 15.08 -6.31
N THR A 72 -12.13 16.01 -6.27
CA THR A 72 -11.80 16.87 -7.41
C THR A 72 -11.01 16.09 -8.47
N ASP A 73 -10.80 16.68 -9.64
CA ASP A 73 -9.99 16.05 -10.68
C ASP A 73 -8.51 16.02 -10.29
N GLU A 74 -8.05 17.07 -9.60
CA GLU A 74 -6.75 17.16 -8.95
C GLU A 74 -6.60 16.04 -7.90
N GLY A 75 -7.63 15.86 -7.06
CA GLY A 75 -7.68 14.81 -6.05
C GLY A 75 -7.63 13.41 -6.66
N ARG A 76 -8.27 13.19 -7.82
CA ARG A 76 -8.22 11.90 -8.55
C ARG A 76 -6.82 11.60 -9.06
N ARG A 77 -6.17 12.59 -9.66
CA ARG A 77 -4.79 12.47 -10.15
C ARG A 77 -3.84 12.21 -8.98
N PHE A 78 -3.98 12.96 -7.90
CA PHE A 78 -3.16 12.79 -6.71
C PHE A 78 -3.34 11.41 -6.07
N LEU A 79 -4.58 10.91 -5.96
CA LEU A 79 -4.85 9.56 -5.45
C LEU A 79 -4.18 8.44 -6.27
N THR A 80 -4.05 8.65 -7.58
CA THR A 80 -3.40 7.70 -8.49
C THR A 80 -1.92 7.53 -8.14
N GLU A 81 -1.27 8.56 -7.63
CA GLU A 81 0.13 8.53 -7.18
C GLU A 81 0.27 8.12 -5.70
N VAL A 82 -0.65 8.55 -4.84
CA VAL A 82 -0.63 8.21 -3.40
C VAL A 82 -0.82 6.71 -3.17
N THR A 83 -1.68 6.07 -3.96
CA THR A 83 -1.97 4.64 -3.81
C THR A 83 -0.73 3.76 -3.98
N PRO A 84 0.04 3.83 -5.09
CA PRO A 84 1.26 3.05 -5.25
C PRO A 84 2.36 3.47 -4.26
N PHE A 85 2.45 4.75 -3.88
CA PHE A 85 3.38 5.20 -2.84
C PHE A 85 3.12 4.50 -1.49
N LEU A 86 1.86 4.46 -1.05
CA LEU A 86 1.48 3.76 0.19
C LEU A 86 1.76 2.25 0.11
N GLN A 87 1.57 1.63 -1.05
CA GLN A 87 1.92 0.23 -1.25
C GLN A 87 3.43 0.00 -1.18
N HIS A 88 4.23 0.88 -1.78
CA HIS A 88 5.68 0.80 -1.72
C HIS A 88 6.19 0.95 -0.28
N HIS A 89 5.61 1.89 0.48
CA HIS A 89 5.91 2.07 1.90
C HIS A 89 5.66 0.80 2.72
N GLU A 90 4.55 0.09 2.49
CA GLU A 90 4.30 -1.19 3.17
C GLU A 90 5.30 -2.27 2.75
N ARG A 91 5.64 -2.35 1.45
CA ARG A 91 6.69 -3.30 0.98
C ARG A 91 8.04 -3.04 1.64
N LEU A 92 8.42 -1.77 1.84
CA LEU A 92 9.66 -1.41 2.51
C LEU A 92 9.67 -1.84 3.98
N LYS A 93 8.54 -1.71 4.68
CA LYS A 93 8.40 -2.21 6.04
C LYS A 93 8.53 -3.73 6.11
N ASP A 94 7.83 -4.43 5.23
CA ASP A 94 7.87 -5.89 5.17
C ASP A 94 9.31 -6.35 4.88
N TYR A 95 9.98 -5.72 3.91
CA TYR A 95 11.38 -5.99 3.60
C TYR A 95 12.31 -5.76 4.80
N ALA A 96 12.17 -4.64 5.52
CA ALA A 96 12.96 -4.36 6.71
C ALA A 96 12.74 -5.40 7.82
N GLN A 97 11.50 -5.88 8.01
CA GLN A 97 11.19 -6.94 8.96
C GLN A 97 11.87 -8.27 8.56
N HIS A 98 11.85 -8.61 7.27
CA HIS A 98 12.54 -9.82 6.76
C HIS A 98 14.07 -9.73 6.91
N LEU A 99 14.67 -8.55 6.69
CA LEU A 99 16.10 -8.34 6.95
C LEU A 99 16.44 -8.58 8.42
N GLN A 100 15.62 -8.08 9.35
CA GLN A 100 15.85 -8.26 10.79
C GLN A 100 15.72 -9.74 11.21
N GLN A 101 14.83 -10.50 10.57
CA GLN A 101 14.59 -11.91 10.88
C GLN A 101 15.64 -12.86 10.27
N GLY A 102 16.58 -12.37 9.47
CA GLY A 102 17.61 -13.20 8.83
C GLY A 102 17.08 -14.02 7.65
N ASP A 103 15.88 -13.71 7.16
CA ASP A 103 15.19 -14.42 6.06
C ASP A 103 15.73 -14.04 4.67
N VAL A 104 16.95 -13.51 4.59
CA VAL A 104 17.61 -13.10 3.34
C VAL A 104 18.07 -14.36 2.58
N GLY A 105 17.09 -15.05 2.03
CA GLY A 105 17.20 -16.33 1.32
C GLY A 105 15.85 -16.88 0.83
N ARG A 106 14.76 -16.11 0.91
CA ARG A 106 13.43 -16.56 0.49
C ARG A 106 13.11 -16.09 -0.94
N LEU A 107 13.38 -16.97 -1.89
CA LEU A 107 12.93 -16.86 -3.28
C LEU A 107 11.43 -17.17 -3.34
N ASP A 108 10.58 -16.15 -3.48
CA ASP A 108 9.16 -16.34 -3.80
C ASP A 108 9.00 -16.68 -5.29
N ILE A 109 8.94 -17.98 -5.62
CA ILE A 109 8.55 -18.44 -6.95
C ILE A 109 7.02 -18.41 -7.03
N GLY A 110 6.48 -17.32 -7.57
CA GLY A 110 5.10 -17.27 -8.03
C GLY A 110 4.97 -18.06 -9.34
N TYR A 111 4.45 -19.29 -9.27
CA TYR A 111 4.15 -20.06 -10.48
C TYR A 111 2.78 -19.63 -11.04
N VAL A 112 2.75 -19.13 -12.27
CA VAL A 112 1.51 -18.87 -13.01
C VAL A 112 1.34 -19.98 -14.03
N GLU A 113 0.69 -21.09 -13.65
CA GLU A 113 0.32 -22.11 -14.63
C GLU A 113 -0.99 -21.72 -15.31
N ARG A 114 -0.88 -21.20 -16.53
CA ARG A 114 -2.04 -21.05 -17.40
C ARG A 114 -2.25 -22.36 -18.15
N ARG A 115 -3.24 -23.15 -17.69
CA ARG A 115 -3.89 -24.32 -18.33
C ARG A 115 -2.93 -25.51 -18.60
N LEU A 116 -3.12 -26.67 -17.98
CA LEU A 116 -4.18 -27.63 -18.30
C LEU A 116 -4.53 -28.52 -17.10
N PHE A 117 -5.82 -28.61 -16.86
CA PHE A 117 -6.45 -29.62 -16.01
C PHE A 117 -6.20 -31.01 -16.63
N THR A 118 -5.25 -31.81 -16.15
CA THR A 118 -5.25 -33.27 -16.38
C THR A 118 -4.52 -34.02 -15.25
N ARG A 119 -5.32 -34.74 -14.46
CA ARG A 119 -5.01 -35.97 -13.69
C ARG A 119 -3.55 -36.19 -13.27
N ALA A 120 -3.25 -35.92 -12.00
CA ALA A 120 -2.54 -36.87 -11.11
C ALA A 120 -2.40 -36.30 -9.69
N CYS A 121 -3.53 -36.15 -9.00
CA CYS A 121 -3.53 -36.19 -7.54
C CYS A 121 -3.20 -37.64 -7.17
N CYS A 122 -1.91 -37.99 -7.12
CA CYS A 122 -1.43 -39.28 -6.63
C CYS A 122 -0.78 -39.06 -5.26
N PRO A 123 -1.42 -39.46 -4.14
CA PRO A 123 -0.93 -39.15 -2.78
C PRO A 123 0.29 -39.96 -2.32
N LEU A 124 0.94 -40.75 -3.18
CA LEU A 124 1.94 -41.74 -2.77
C LEU A 124 3.34 -41.41 -3.30
N ARG A 125 3.89 -40.25 -2.90
CA ARG A 125 5.35 -40.03 -2.88
C ARG A 125 5.81 -38.94 -1.92
N TRP A 126 5.20 -38.87 -0.74
CA TRP A 126 5.50 -37.88 0.31
C TRP A 126 6.69 -38.26 1.21
N HIS A 127 7.22 -39.49 1.15
CA HIS A 127 8.22 -39.98 2.12
C HIS A 127 9.68 -39.98 1.64
N ALA A 128 9.98 -39.52 0.43
CA ALA A 128 11.35 -39.46 -0.10
C ALA A 128 12.01 -38.06 -0.02
N TRP A 129 11.40 -37.11 0.69
CA TRP A 129 11.89 -35.74 0.82
C TRP A 129 12.01 -35.33 2.30
N ARG A 130 12.72 -36.16 3.09
CA ARG A 130 12.87 -35.94 4.55
C ARG A 130 14.27 -36.20 5.11
N ARG A 131 15.33 -36.02 4.31
CA ARG A 131 16.73 -36.15 4.80
C ARG A 131 17.71 -35.07 4.33
N GLY A 132 17.26 -33.88 3.93
CA GLY A 132 18.20 -32.88 3.41
C GLY A 132 17.87 -31.40 3.56
N LEU A 133 16.83 -30.98 4.28
CA LEU A 133 16.47 -29.56 4.43
C LEU A 133 15.87 -29.32 5.82
N ALA A 134 16.73 -29.05 6.80
CA ALA A 134 16.33 -28.75 8.18
C ALA A 134 16.32 -27.24 8.50
N SER A 135 16.22 -26.34 7.50
CA SER A 135 16.15 -24.89 7.79
C SER A 135 15.23 -24.05 6.88
N MET A 136 14.35 -24.66 6.08
CA MET A 136 13.38 -23.88 5.29
C MET A 136 11.97 -24.05 5.85
N SER A 137 11.58 -23.12 6.72
CA SER A 137 10.19 -22.97 7.17
C SER A 137 9.34 -22.31 6.07
N GLY A 138 8.96 -23.12 5.08
CA GLY A 138 8.10 -22.71 3.97
C GLY A 138 6.63 -22.60 4.40
N CYS A 139 6.22 -21.45 4.93
CA CYS A 139 4.80 -21.11 5.03
C CYS A 139 4.27 -20.71 3.64
N MET A 140 3.60 -21.63 2.95
CA MET A 140 2.93 -21.37 1.67
C MET A 140 1.64 -20.59 1.96
N ARG A 141 1.60 -19.30 1.60
CA ARG A 141 0.39 -18.48 1.70
C ARG A 141 -0.24 -18.35 0.32
N TYR A 142 -1.45 -18.90 0.16
CA TYR A 142 -2.25 -18.75 -1.05
C TYR A 142 -2.69 -17.28 -1.22
N VAL A 143 -2.32 -16.67 -2.34
CA VAL A 143 -2.82 -15.34 -2.75
C VAL A 143 -3.79 -15.54 -3.92
N PRO A 144 -5.09 -15.26 -3.74
CA PRO A 144 -6.08 -15.41 -4.80
C PRO A 144 -5.82 -14.44 -5.97
N HIS A 145 -6.09 -14.90 -7.18
CA HIS A 145 -5.85 -14.18 -8.45
C HIS A 145 -6.50 -12.78 -8.53
N SER A 146 -7.49 -12.48 -7.68
CA SER A 146 -8.13 -11.16 -7.60
C SER A 146 -7.23 -10.04 -7.04
N LYS A 147 -6.02 -10.37 -6.55
CA LYS A 147 -5.07 -9.42 -5.96
C LYS A 147 -3.75 -9.24 -6.72
N LEU A 148 -3.65 -9.72 -7.96
CA LEU A 148 -2.49 -9.48 -8.83
C LEU A 148 -2.80 -8.32 -9.80
N PRO A 149 -1.92 -7.31 -9.95
CA PRO A 149 -2.03 -6.35 -11.04
C PRO A 149 -1.77 -7.07 -12.38
N GLY A 150 -2.58 -6.74 -13.40
CA GLY A 150 -2.59 -7.40 -14.71
C GLY A 150 -1.36 -7.19 -15.56
#